data_AF-A0A8D2F1B2-F1
#
_entry.id   AF-A0A8D2F1B2-F1
#
_cell.length_a   1.000
_cell.length_b   1.000
_cell.length_c   1.000
_cell.angle_alpha   90.00
_cell.angle_beta   90.00
_cell.angle_gamma   90.00
#
_symmetry.space_group_name_H-M   'P 1'
#
loop_
_entity.id
_entity.type
_entity.pdbx_description
1 polymer ?
#
loop_
_entity_poly.entity_id
_entity_poly.type
_entity_poly.pdbx_seq_one_letter_code
_entity_poly.pdbx_strand_id
1 'polypeptide(L)'
;QAGAPILQNLKNLLNSKNITLIDVRETWEILEYGKIPRSINIPLDEVGEVLQMNPRDFKEKYNEVKPSKSDNLVFSCLAGVRSKKAPDTAISQGFTVNQAGMGREWAEENPGRKEQS
;
A
#
# COMPACT_ATOMS: atom_id res chain seq x y z
N GLN A 1 21.51 -4.29 9.88
CA GLN A 1 21.22 -4.75 8.51
C GLN A 1 20.02 -5.67 8.57
N ALA A 2 18.80 -5.17 8.29
CA ALA A 2 17.56 -5.96 8.36
C ALA A 2 16.49 -5.59 7.31
N GLY A 3 16.81 -4.74 6.31
CA GLY A 3 15.84 -4.25 5.33
C GLY A 3 15.79 -5.00 3.98
N ALA A 4 16.87 -5.65 3.58
CA ALA A 4 17.00 -6.25 2.24
C ALA A 4 16.02 -7.42 1.93
N PRO A 5 15.70 -8.34 2.86
CA PRO A 5 14.82 -9.48 2.53
C PRO A 5 13.37 -9.07 2.29
N ILE A 6 12.86 -8.10 3.06
CA ILE A 6 11.46 -7.65 3.02
C ILE A 6 11.19 -6.91 1.70
N LEU A 7 12.12 -6.06 1.28
CA LEU A 7 12.00 -5.29 0.05
C LEU A 7 12.15 -6.16 -1.20
N GLN A 8 13.03 -7.16 -1.20
CA GLN A 8 13.10 -8.12 -2.30
C GLN A 8 11.82 -8.96 -2.40
N ASN A 9 11.24 -9.37 -1.28
CA ASN A 9 9.94 -10.03 -1.28
C ASN A 9 8.85 -9.15 -1.90
N LEU A 10 8.83 -7.83 -1.60
CA LEU A 10 7.88 -6.91 -2.23
C LEU A 10 8.06 -6.82 -3.74
N LYS A 11 9.29 -6.63 -4.21
CA LYS A 11 9.58 -6.55 -5.64
C LYS A 11 9.11 -7.82 -6.34
N ASN A 12 9.33 -8.99 -5.73
CA ASN A 12 8.85 -10.27 -6.26
C ASN A 12 7.31 -10.35 -6.29
N LEU A 13 6.63 -9.92 -5.23
CA LEU A 13 5.16 -9.91 -5.17
C LEU A 13 4.56 -8.94 -6.19
N LEU A 14 5.10 -7.73 -6.32
CA LEU A 14 4.70 -6.75 -7.32
C LEU A 14 4.90 -7.27 -8.75
N ASN A 15 6.02 -7.95 -9.00
CA ASN A 15 6.31 -8.57 -10.31
C ASN A 15 5.39 -9.75 -10.62
N SER A 16 5.00 -10.52 -9.61
CA SER A 16 4.05 -11.63 -9.77
C SER A 16 2.64 -11.16 -10.12
N LYS A 17 2.31 -9.88 -9.88
CA LYS A 17 0.97 -9.27 -10.05
C LYS A 17 -0.14 -9.97 -9.26
N ASN A 18 0.21 -10.80 -8.27
CA ASN A 18 -0.74 -11.57 -7.46
C ASN A 18 -1.19 -10.82 -6.20
N ILE A 19 -0.80 -9.55 -6.04
CA ILE A 19 -1.15 -8.73 -4.88
C ILE A 19 -1.72 -7.38 -5.30
N THR A 20 -2.54 -6.82 -4.41
CA THR A 20 -2.91 -5.40 -4.42
C THR A 20 -2.18 -4.72 -3.28
N LEU A 21 -1.21 -3.87 -3.63
CA LEU A 21 -0.44 -3.11 -2.65
C LEU A 21 -1.17 -1.81 -2.29
N ILE A 22 -1.54 -1.67 -1.02
CA ILE A 22 -2.15 -0.46 -0.46
C ILE A 22 -1.10 0.26 0.40
N ASP A 23 -0.74 1.47 -0.02
CA ASP A 23 0.17 2.36 0.70
C ASP A 23 -0.65 3.29 1.61
N VAL A 24 -0.58 3.03 2.92
CA VAL A 24 -1.38 3.74 3.95
C VAL A 24 -0.67 4.94 4.55
N ARG A 25 0.32 5.48 3.84
CA ARG A 25 0.92 6.78 4.13
C ARG A 25 -0.06 7.92 3.86
N GLU A 26 0.19 9.05 4.48
CA GLU A 26 -0.47 10.30 4.11
C GLU A 26 -0.06 10.71 2.70
N THR A 27 -0.95 11.40 1.98
CA THR A 27 -0.64 11.84 0.61
C THR A 27 0.60 12.72 0.54
N TRP A 28 0.86 13.56 1.55
CA TRP A 28 2.08 14.37 1.59
C TRP A 28 3.37 13.53 1.66
N GLU A 29 3.35 12.38 2.34
CA GLU A 29 4.51 11.47 2.38
C GLU A 29 4.74 10.81 1.02
N ILE A 30 3.68 10.59 0.22
CA ILE A 30 3.81 10.11 -1.15
C ILE A 30 4.47 11.17 -2.03
N LEU A 31 4.10 12.44 -1.86
CA LEU A 31 4.68 13.57 -2.59
C LEU A 31 6.17 13.75 -2.23
N GLU A 32 6.52 13.65 -0.95
CA GLU A 32 7.90 13.86 -0.47
C GLU A 32 8.83 12.68 -0.79
N TYR A 33 8.40 11.45 -0.50
CA TYR A 33 9.26 10.26 -0.58
C TYR A 33 9.00 9.41 -1.82
N GLY A 34 8.06 9.82 -2.67
CA GLY A 34 7.66 9.10 -3.86
C GLY A 34 6.66 7.97 -3.59
N LYS A 35 5.94 7.62 -4.66
CA LYS A 35 4.96 6.53 -4.70
C LYS A 35 5.63 5.20 -5.02
N ILE A 36 5.22 4.14 -4.31
CA ILE A 36 5.61 2.78 -4.68
C ILE A 36 4.92 2.42 -6.02
N PRO A 37 5.65 1.99 -7.05
CA PRO A 37 5.06 1.57 -8.32
C PRO A 37 3.95 0.53 -8.09
N ARG A 38 2.82 0.72 -8.78
CA ARG A 38 1.62 -0.14 -8.70
C ARG A 38 0.94 -0.17 -7.32
N SER A 39 1.29 0.73 -6.40
CA SER A 39 0.52 0.89 -5.16
C SER A 39 -0.69 1.79 -5.35
N ILE A 40 -1.68 1.61 -4.49
CA ILE A 40 -2.81 2.53 -4.31
C ILE A 40 -2.55 3.29 -3.00
N ASN A 41 -2.47 4.62 -3.03
CA ASN A 41 -2.36 5.38 -1.79
C ASN A 41 -3.76 5.54 -1.18
N ILE A 42 -3.98 4.95 -0.01
CA ILE A 42 -5.21 5.06 0.76
C ILE A 42 -4.79 5.33 2.21
N PRO A 43 -4.80 6.58 2.69
CA PRO A 43 -4.44 6.92 4.07
C PRO A 43 -5.15 6.02 5.08
N LEU A 44 -4.48 5.71 6.20
CA LEU A 44 -4.95 4.69 7.16
C LEU A 44 -6.38 4.95 7.64
N ASP A 45 -6.71 6.20 7.92
CA ASP A 45 -8.03 6.67 8.36
C ASP A 45 -9.11 6.50 7.28
N GLU A 46 -8.75 6.59 6.00
CA GLU A 46 -9.67 6.39 4.86
C GLU A 46 -9.90 4.90 4.51
N VAL A 47 -9.06 3.97 4.97
CA VAL A 47 -9.09 2.55 4.54
C VAL A 47 -10.48 1.92 4.71
N GLY A 48 -11.15 2.17 5.83
CA GLY A 48 -12.46 1.58 6.11
C GLY A 48 -13.53 2.02 5.11
N GLU A 49 -13.62 3.32 4.86
CA GLU A 49 -14.58 3.93 3.94
C GLU A 49 -14.29 3.51 2.48
N VAL A 50 -13.04 3.61 2.07
CA VAL A 50 -12.61 3.31 0.69
C VAL A 50 -12.80 1.84 0.33
N LEU A 51 -12.58 0.93 1.27
CA LEU A 51 -12.85 -0.49 1.06
C LEU A 51 -14.35 -0.81 0.94
N GLN A 52 -15.24 0.07 1.40
CA GLN A 52 -16.69 -0.05 1.21
C GLN A 52 -17.25 0.71 0.01
N MET A 53 -16.51 1.68 -0.56
CA MET A 53 -17.00 2.49 -1.69
C MET A 53 -17.38 1.64 -2.91
N ASN A 54 -18.29 2.11 -3.76
CA ASN A 54 -18.64 1.32 -4.95
C ASN A 54 -17.47 1.28 -5.97
N PRO A 55 -17.39 0.26 -6.84
CA PRO A 55 -16.26 0.10 -7.76
C PRO A 55 -16.06 1.27 -8.74
N ARG A 56 -17.14 1.96 -9.13
CA ARG A 56 -17.08 3.09 -10.06
C ARG A 56 -16.36 4.27 -9.41
N ASP A 57 -16.81 4.68 -8.23
CA ASP A 57 -16.21 5.80 -7.50
C ASP A 57 -14.75 5.50 -7.13
N PHE A 58 -14.42 4.24 -6.81
CA PHE A 58 -13.04 3.82 -6.57
C PHE A 58 -12.17 4.04 -7.82
N LYS A 59 -12.67 3.63 -8.99
CA LYS A 59 -11.97 3.80 -10.25
C LYS A 59 -11.81 5.28 -10.62
N GLU A 60 -12.82 6.09 -10.38
CA GLU A 60 -12.75 7.54 -10.60
C GLU A 60 -11.75 8.23 -9.66
N LYS A 61 -11.74 7.89 -8.36
CA LYS A 61 -10.85 8.50 -7.35
C LYS A 61 -9.39 8.05 -7.47
N TYR A 62 -9.15 6.76 -7.66
CA TYR A 62 -7.79 6.18 -7.60
C TYR A 62 -7.20 5.83 -8.98
N ASN A 63 -8.00 5.92 -10.05
CA ASN A 63 -7.66 5.41 -11.38
C ASN A 63 -7.26 3.91 -11.37
N GLU A 64 -7.71 3.17 -10.38
CA GLU A 64 -7.36 1.76 -10.15
C GLU A 64 -8.63 0.89 -10.05
N VAL A 65 -8.49 -0.41 -10.25
CA VAL A 65 -9.63 -1.33 -10.05
C VAL A 65 -9.80 -1.57 -8.56
N LYS A 66 -11.03 -1.43 -8.06
CA LYS A 66 -11.34 -1.74 -6.65
C LYS A 66 -11.00 -3.21 -6.36
N PRO A 67 -10.22 -3.50 -5.30
CA PRO A 67 -9.93 -4.88 -4.94
C PRO A 67 -11.20 -5.64 -4.55
N SER A 68 -11.24 -6.92 -4.92
CA SER A 68 -12.20 -7.91 -4.44
C SER A 68 -11.85 -8.37 -3.02
N LYS A 69 -12.84 -8.89 -2.29
CA LYS A 69 -12.66 -9.50 -0.96
C LYS A 69 -11.73 -10.72 -0.96
N SER A 70 -11.59 -11.37 -2.12
CA SER A 70 -10.70 -12.51 -2.34
C SER A 70 -9.28 -12.12 -2.75
N ASP A 71 -9.02 -10.85 -3.04
CA ASP A 71 -7.70 -10.42 -3.50
C ASP A 71 -6.69 -10.42 -2.37
N ASN A 72 -5.42 -10.68 -2.70
CA ASN A 72 -4.34 -10.65 -1.74
C ASN A 72 -3.94 -9.20 -1.44
N LEU A 73 -4.52 -8.62 -0.40
CA LEU A 73 -4.13 -7.28 0.06
C LEU A 73 -2.80 -7.33 0.81
N VAL A 74 -1.93 -6.37 0.49
CA VAL A 74 -0.68 -6.10 1.20
C VAL A 74 -0.65 -4.63 1.57
N PHE A 75 -0.34 -4.32 2.83
CA PHE A 75 -0.29 -2.95 3.33
C PHE A 75 1.14 -2.48 3.58
N SER A 76 1.45 -1.25 3.17
CA SER A 76 2.75 -0.60 3.39
C SER A 76 2.58 0.78 4.02
N CYS A 77 3.53 1.19 4.86
CA CYS A 77 3.61 2.57 5.34
C CYS A 77 5.07 2.95 5.61
N LEU A 78 5.33 4.18 6.05
CA LEU A 78 6.70 4.60 6.31
C LEU A 78 7.33 3.84 7.49
N ALA A 79 6.75 3.85 8.69
CA ALA A 79 7.40 3.29 9.89
C ALA A 79 6.97 1.86 10.26
N GLY A 80 6.17 1.20 9.43
CA GLY A 80 5.57 -0.11 9.72
C GLY A 80 4.40 -0.10 10.72
N VAL A 81 4.13 1.01 11.41
CA VAL A 81 3.07 1.09 12.43
C VAL A 81 1.67 1.07 11.81
N ARG A 82 1.41 1.90 10.80
CA ARG A 82 0.08 2.00 10.16
C ARG A 82 -0.24 0.76 9.32
N SER A 83 0.76 0.19 8.66
CA SER A 83 0.62 -1.02 7.85
C SER A 83 0.35 -2.28 8.67
N LYS A 84 0.58 -2.25 10.00
CA LYS A 84 0.13 -3.29 10.94
C LYS A 84 -1.31 -3.09 11.42
N LYS A 85 -1.85 -1.87 11.35
CA LYS A 85 -3.23 -1.54 11.77
C LYS A 85 -4.25 -1.71 10.64
N ALA A 86 -3.86 -1.35 9.41
CA ALA A 86 -4.75 -1.42 8.25
C ALA A 86 -5.36 -2.83 7.98
N PRO A 87 -4.64 -3.95 8.20
CA PRO A 87 -5.21 -5.29 8.08
C PRO A 87 -6.47 -5.49 8.93
N ASP A 88 -6.49 -5.03 10.18
CA ASP A 88 -7.63 -5.22 11.09
C ASP A 88 -8.88 -4.54 10.53
N THR A 89 -8.73 -3.33 9.99
CA THR A 89 -9.80 -2.61 9.30
C THR A 89 -10.29 -3.39 8.08
N ALA A 90 -9.38 -3.85 7.21
CA ALA A 90 -9.78 -4.59 6.01
C ALA A 90 -10.47 -5.93 6.32
N ILE A 91 -9.97 -6.67 7.31
CA ILE A 91 -10.56 -7.93 7.80
C ILE A 91 -11.97 -7.67 8.34
N SER A 92 -12.17 -6.58 9.11
CA SER A 92 -13.51 -6.22 9.60
C SER A 92 -14.53 -5.93 8.48
N GLN A 93 -14.04 -5.59 7.28
CA GLN A 93 -14.84 -5.38 6.07
C GLN A 93 -14.99 -6.64 5.20
N GLY A 94 -14.41 -7.76 5.65
CA GLY A 94 -14.50 -9.08 5.00
C GLY A 94 -13.48 -9.29 3.89
N PHE A 95 -12.37 -8.54 3.87
CA PHE A 95 -11.26 -8.79 2.95
C PHE A 95 -10.30 -9.84 3.51
N THR A 96 -9.75 -10.66 2.62
CA THR A 96 -8.61 -11.54 2.93
C THR A 96 -7.32 -10.72 2.91
N VAL A 97 -6.53 -10.80 3.99
CA VAL A 97 -5.21 -10.13 4.07
C VAL A 97 -4.15 -11.20 4.26
N ASN A 98 -3.29 -11.38 3.25
CA ASN A 98 -2.32 -12.47 3.24
C ASN A 98 -0.92 -12.06 3.72
N GLN A 99 -0.62 -10.75 3.83
CA GLN A 99 0.64 -10.28 4.40
C GLN A 99 0.50 -8.96 5.16
N ALA A 100 0.89 -8.99 6.43
CA ALA A 100 0.89 -7.83 7.31
C ALA A 100 2.22 -7.06 7.23
N GLY A 101 2.16 -5.90 6.58
CA GLY A 101 3.04 -4.76 6.89
C GLY A 101 4.41 -4.71 6.24
N MET A 102 4.64 -3.65 5.46
CA MET A 102 5.97 -3.11 5.15
C MET A 102 6.19 -1.72 5.75
N GLY A 103 7.47 -1.39 6.02
CA GLY A 103 7.94 -0.17 6.69
C GLY A 103 8.93 0.64 5.86
N ARG A 104 9.98 1.14 6.53
CA ARG A 104 10.89 2.20 6.03
C ARG A 104 11.75 1.75 4.85
N GLU A 105 11.83 0.45 4.61
CA GLU A 105 12.76 -0.17 3.67
C GLU A 105 12.60 0.42 2.26
N TRP A 106 11.37 0.70 1.81
CA TRP A 106 11.13 1.31 0.49
C TRP A 106 11.68 2.73 0.39
N ALA A 107 11.45 3.56 1.42
CA ALA A 107 11.90 4.95 1.45
C ALA A 107 13.42 5.05 1.59
N GLU A 108 14.05 4.08 2.26
CA GLU A 108 15.52 4.01 2.40
C GLU A 108 16.22 3.61 1.08
N GLU A 109 15.63 2.73 0.27
CA GLU A 109 16.16 2.38 -1.07
C GLU A 109 15.77 3.38 -2.17
N ASN A 110 14.72 4.18 -1.94
CA ASN A 110 14.25 5.20 -2.87
C ASN A 110 14.17 6.56 -2.16
N PRO A 111 15.29 7.09 -1.63
CA PRO A 111 15.29 8.35 -0.89
C PRO A 111 15.16 9.52 -1.88
N GLY A 112 13.97 9.71 -2.45
CA GLY A 112 13.65 10.73 -3.43
C GLY A 112 14.58 10.70 -4.65
N ARG A 113 14.08 10.28 -5.81
CA ARG A 113 14.58 10.91 -7.04
C ARG A 113 14.27 12.39 -6.90
N LYS A 114 15.22 13.16 -6.35
CA LYS A 114 15.27 14.60 -6.58
C LYS A 114 15.27 14.72 -8.08
N GLU A 115 14.16 15.18 -8.66
CA GLU A 115 14.19 15.71 -10.00
C GLU A 115 15.31 16.75 -9.98
N GLN A 116 16.41 16.43 -10.67
CA GLN A 116 17.50 17.36 -10.87
C GLN A 116 16.93 18.47 -11.75
N SER A 117 16.48 19.55 -11.12
CA SER A 117 16.37 20.87 -11.74
C SER A 117 17.65 21.65 -11.47
#